data_AF-A0A1F4Y3Q0-F1
#
_entry.id   AF-A0A1F4Y3Q0-F1
#
_cell.length_a   1.000
_cell.length_b   1.000
_cell.length_c   1.000
_cell.angle_alpha   90.00
_cell.angle_beta   90.00
_cell.angle_gamma   90.00
#
_symmetry.space_group_name_H-M   'P 1'
#
loop_
_entity.id
_entity.type
_entity.pdbx_description
1 polymer ?
#
loop_
_entity_poly.entity_id
_entity_poly.type
_entity_poly.pdbx_seq_one_letter_code
_entity_poly.pdbx_strand_id
1 'polypeptide(L)'
;MKNLRYIALTAALLLAPAFVLAQSASIDIGADVRVKQLPAVRPAASAQVRVETKANVDASRAEMQANREQKREEMRTKMEERQTEVRAKIEAAKTKAQEKYGEAVQRSVGNIVDMLTKATERLGGIADKISARIIELQGMGVSMDASAALLVTARADISAAQTAVAAVGATLSAALSSSAPKGEMLKVRTAVKAAEDAIRVAKQSLHTALQSIRTEGQASVSAEASTN
;
A
#
# COMPACT_ATOMS: atom_id res chain seq x y z
N MET A 1 -29.40 -1.68 -25.10
CA MET A 1 -30.08 -0.77 -24.15
C MET A 1 -29.69 -1.16 -22.74
N LYS A 2 -29.11 -0.21 -21.98
CA LYS A 2 -29.17 -0.02 -20.51
C LYS A 2 -28.78 -1.26 -19.66
N ASN A 3 -27.77 -1.19 -18.80
CA ASN A 3 -27.89 -0.46 -17.52
C ASN A 3 -26.53 -0.05 -16.94
N LEU A 4 -26.29 1.27 -16.91
CA LEU A 4 -25.57 1.97 -15.85
C LEU A 4 -26.48 2.03 -14.60
N ARG A 5 -25.85 2.02 -13.41
CA ARG A 5 -26.29 2.41 -12.04
C ARG A 5 -25.74 1.32 -11.11
N TYR A 6 -24.81 1.59 -10.19
CA TYR A 6 -25.00 2.43 -9.02
C TYR A 6 -23.69 3.05 -8.50
N ILE A 7 -23.75 4.37 -8.29
CA ILE A 7 -22.90 5.16 -7.42
C ILE A 7 -23.68 5.33 -6.11
N ALA A 8 -23.06 5.01 -4.98
CA ALA A 8 -23.38 5.51 -3.64
C ALA A 8 -22.05 5.36 -2.86
N LEU A 9 -21.27 6.40 -2.54
CA LEU A 9 -21.55 7.65 -1.83
C LEU A 9 -22.13 7.41 -0.43
N THR A 10 -21.25 7.02 0.48
CA THR A 10 -21.44 7.18 1.93
C THR A 10 -20.16 7.74 2.54
N ALA A 11 -20.16 9.06 2.70
CA ALA A 11 -19.30 9.79 3.61
C ALA A 11 -19.99 9.84 4.99
N ALA A 12 -19.29 9.40 6.03
CA ALA A 12 -19.52 9.74 7.44
C ALA A 12 -18.21 9.40 8.18
N LEU A 13 -17.35 10.37 8.46
CA LEU A 13 -17.38 11.20 9.67
C LEU A 13 -17.39 10.35 10.95
N LEU A 14 -16.22 10.11 11.54
CA LEU A 14 -16.05 10.09 13.00
C LEU A 14 -14.58 10.35 13.37
N LEU A 15 -14.37 11.62 13.68
CA LEU A 15 -13.19 12.20 14.30
C LEU A 15 -13.30 11.97 15.82
N ALA A 16 -12.37 11.22 16.41
CA ALA A 16 -12.25 11.13 17.87
C ALA A 16 -10.77 11.20 18.29
N PRO A 17 -10.31 12.31 18.91
CA PRO A 17 -9.05 12.33 19.62
C PRO A 17 -9.22 11.67 21.00
N ALA A 18 -8.46 10.61 21.26
CA ALA A 18 -8.34 10.03 22.58
C ALA A 18 -7.59 11.01 23.50
N PHE A 19 -8.35 11.78 24.29
CA PHE A 19 -7.84 12.60 25.37
C PHE A 19 -7.60 11.69 26.58
N VAL A 20 -6.34 11.36 26.83
CA VAL A 20 -5.94 10.64 28.06
C VAL A 20 -6.05 11.61 29.24
N LEU A 21 -6.98 11.30 30.12
CA LEU A 21 -7.27 11.99 31.38
C LEU A 21 -6.05 11.86 32.31
N ALA A 22 -5.46 12.99 32.69
CA ALA A 22 -4.50 13.07 33.78
C ALA A 22 -5.26 12.88 35.10
N GLN A 23 -5.03 11.75 35.77
CA GLN A 23 -5.57 11.45 37.08
C GLN A 23 -4.76 12.22 38.13
N SER A 24 -5.40 13.22 38.73
CA SER A 24 -4.90 13.94 39.89
C SER A 24 -4.84 12.99 41.09
N ALA A 25 -3.64 12.60 41.49
CA ALA A 25 -3.39 11.94 42.75
C ALA A 25 -3.69 12.92 43.90
N SER A 26 -4.52 12.42 44.80
CA SER A 26 -5.07 13.05 45.98
C SER A 26 -3.99 13.50 46.96
N ILE A 27 -4.25 14.67 47.53
CA ILE A 27 -3.58 15.28 48.67
C ILE A 27 -3.82 14.41 49.91
N ASP A 28 -2.74 13.99 50.57
CA ASP A 28 -2.77 13.52 51.96
C ASP A 28 -1.62 14.21 52.69
N ILE A 29 -1.89 15.39 53.24
CA ILE A 29 -0.97 16.10 54.13
C ILE A 29 -1.62 16.07 55.51
N GLY A 30 -1.10 15.17 56.34
CA GLY A 30 -1.49 14.98 57.72
C GLY A 30 -1.42 16.29 58.50
N ALA A 31 -2.55 16.59 59.15
CA ALA A 31 -2.68 17.65 60.13
C ALA A 31 -2.01 17.21 61.43
N ASP A 32 -0.86 17.81 61.75
CA ASP A 32 -0.43 17.95 63.15
C ASP A 32 0.43 19.21 63.29
N VAL A 33 -0.24 20.37 63.40
CA VAL A 33 0.42 21.63 63.77
C VAL A 33 -0.23 22.17 65.02
N ARG A 34 0.40 21.80 66.13
CA ARG A 34 0.25 22.32 67.48
C ARG A 34 0.18 23.85 67.48
N VAL A 35 -1.01 24.40 67.73
CA VAL A 35 -1.24 25.85 67.91
C VAL A 35 -0.58 26.31 69.20
N LYS A 36 0.62 26.88 69.11
CA LYS A 36 1.20 27.71 70.16
C LYS A 36 0.59 29.11 70.03
N GLN A 37 -0.26 29.48 70.97
CA GLN A 37 -0.73 30.85 71.17
C GLN A 37 0.49 31.78 71.30
N LEU A 38 0.58 32.77 70.40
CA LEU A 38 1.47 33.91 70.53
C LEU A 38 0.64 35.18 70.74
N PRO A 39 1.12 36.11 71.58
CA PRO A 39 0.34 37.26 72.03
C PRO A 39 0.11 38.27 70.91
N ALA A 40 -1.07 38.89 70.96
CA ALA A 40 -1.47 39.99 70.10
C ALA A 40 -0.56 41.22 70.31
N VAL A 41 0.44 41.37 69.45
CA VAL A 41 1.18 42.63 69.31
C VAL A 41 0.58 43.37 68.12
N ARG A 42 -0.22 44.39 68.41
CA ARG A 42 -0.52 45.47 67.47
C ARG A 42 0.71 46.38 67.39
N PRO A 43 1.35 46.55 66.21
CA PRO A 43 1.96 47.82 65.89
C PRO A 43 1.00 48.60 64.98
N ALA A 44 0.67 49.82 65.42
CA ALA A 44 0.13 50.84 64.54
C ALA A 44 1.21 51.20 63.50
N ALA A 45 1.27 50.43 62.40
CA ALA A 45 2.05 50.80 61.24
C ALA A 45 1.39 52.02 60.58
N SER A 46 2.13 53.13 60.53
CA SER A 46 1.73 54.41 59.99
C SER A 46 1.17 54.27 58.56
N ALA A 47 0.21 55.11 58.20
CA ALA A 47 -0.47 55.09 56.90
C ALA A 47 0.49 55.15 55.70
N GLN A 48 1.71 55.66 55.88
CA GLN A 48 2.77 55.69 54.86
C GLN A 48 3.28 54.30 54.47
N VAL A 49 3.49 53.40 55.44
CA VAL A 49 3.94 52.01 55.17
C VAL A 49 2.89 51.21 54.39
N ARG A 50 1.60 51.55 54.54
CA ARG A 50 0.49 50.93 53.78
C ARG A 50 0.39 51.43 52.33
N VAL A 51 0.87 52.63 52.04
CA VAL A 51 0.87 53.19 50.67
C VAL A 51 2.05 52.61 49.87
N GLU A 52 3.22 52.52 50.49
CA GLU A 52 4.42 51.93 49.87
C GLU A 52 4.29 50.42 49.63
N THR A 53 3.66 49.69 50.56
CA THR A 53 3.37 48.26 50.37
C THR A 53 2.35 48.01 49.26
N LYS A 54 1.34 48.87 49.08
CA LYS A 54 0.39 48.77 47.97
C LYS A 54 1.05 49.08 46.62
N ALA A 55 1.87 50.14 46.56
CA ALA A 55 2.62 50.49 45.36
C ALA A 55 3.59 49.37 44.93
N ASN A 56 4.27 48.72 45.88
CA ASN A 56 5.13 47.56 45.60
C ASN A 56 4.34 46.32 45.15
N VAL A 57 3.14 46.09 45.71
CA VAL A 57 2.29 44.97 45.28
C VAL A 57 1.73 45.20 43.88
N ASP A 58 1.33 46.43 43.55
CA ASP A 58 0.83 46.77 42.22
C ASP A 58 1.93 46.73 41.16
N ALA A 59 3.14 47.19 41.49
CA ALA A 59 4.33 47.05 40.63
C ALA A 59 4.70 45.58 40.41
N SER A 60 4.72 44.77 41.48
CA SER A 60 4.97 43.32 41.39
C SER A 60 3.89 42.59 40.57
N ARG A 61 2.64 43.03 40.64
CA ARG A 61 1.53 42.46 39.86
C ARG A 61 1.64 42.81 38.37
N ALA A 62 2.05 44.03 38.05
CA ALA A 62 2.31 44.48 36.68
C ALA A 62 3.50 43.73 36.05
N GLU A 63 4.61 43.57 36.78
CA GLU A 63 5.76 42.76 36.33
C GLU A 63 5.40 41.28 36.14
N MET A 64 4.57 40.72 37.04
CA MET A 64 4.10 39.34 36.90
C MET A 64 3.16 39.16 35.70
N GLN A 65 2.33 40.16 35.38
CA GLN A 65 1.48 40.14 34.18
C GLN A 65 2.32 40.23 32.90
N ALA A 66 3.27 41.17 32.83
CA ALA A 66 4.18 41.31 31.71
C ALA A 66 5.02 40.04 31.47
N ASN A 67 5.57 39.43 32.52
CA ASN A 67 6.29 38.16 32.42
C ASN A 67 5.40 36.98 31.99
N ARG A 68 4.10 36.99 32.35
CA ARG A 68 3.14 35.97 31.89
C ARG A 68 2.79 36.14 30.42
N GLU A 69 2.67 37.38 29.96
CA GLU A 69 2.39 37.70 28.55
C GLU A 69 3.59 37.34 27.66
N GLN A 70 4.81 37.74 28.04
CA GLN A 70 6.03 37.35 27.35
C GLN A 70 6.22 35.82 27.30
N LYS A 71 6.02 35.10 28.41
CA LYS A 71 6.08 33.63 28.42
C LYS A 71 5.00 32.99 27.55
N ARG A 72 3.81 33.60 27.43
CA ARG A 72 2.73 33.11 26.56
C ARG A 72 3.06 33.33 25.09
N GLU A 73 3.61 34.48 24.74
CA GLU A 73 4.07 34.77 23.38
C GLU A 73 5.22 33.87 22.98
N GLU A 74 6.25 33.70 23.83
CA GLU A 74 7.33 32.75 23.60
C GLU A 74 6.86 31.30 23.48
N MET A 75 5.85 30.89 24.27
CA MET A 75 5.26 29.56 24.13
C MET A 75 4.48 29.42 22.82
N ARG A 76 3.78 30.47 22.38
CA ARG A 76 3.06 30.46 21.09
C ARG A 76 4.03 30.36 19.93
N THR A 77 5.08 31.17 19.90
CA THR A 77 6.11 31.13 18.85
C THR A 77 6.81 29.76 18.82
N LYS A 78 7.22 29.23 19.98
CA LYS A 78 7.81 27.88 20.08
C LYS A 78 6.84 26.78 19.63
N MET A 79 5.53 26.93 19.87
CA MET A 79 4.54 25.97 19.38
C MET A 79 4.35 26.06 17.87
N GLU A 80 4.33 27.26 17.29
CA GLU A 80 4.21 27.47 15.85
C GLU A 80 5.45 26.95 15.11
N GLU A 81 6.65 27.24 15.62
CA GLU A 81 7.92 26.70 15.12
C GLU A 81 7.97 25.17 15.18
N ARG A 82 7.52 24.57 16.30
CA ARG A 82 7.41 23.11 16.40
C ARG A 82 6.40 22.53 15.42
N GLN A 83 5.27 23.20 15.19
CA GLN A 83 4.27 22.74 14.23
C GLN A 83 4.79 22.79 12.79
N THR A 84 5.50 23.85 12.40
CA THR A 84 6.07 23.96 11.05
C THR A 84 7.20 22.95 10.84
N GLU A 85 8.07 22.75 11.83
CA GLU A 85 9.11 21.71 11.78
C GLU A 85 8.52 20.30 11.68
N VAL A 86 7.47 19.99 12.45
CA VAL A 86 6.82 18.68 12.41
C VAL A 86 6.16 18.45 11.05
N ARG A 87 5.49 19.46 10.46
CA ARG A 87 4.93 19.36 9.11
C ARG A 87 6.02 19.14 8.06
N ALA A 88 7.13 19.88 8.13
CA ALA A 88 8.26 19.70 7.22
C ALA A 88 8.89 18.30 7.35
N LYS A 89 9.05 17.79 8.57
CA LYS A 89 9.55 16.43 8.84
C LYS A 89 8.59 15.36 8.31
N ILE A 90 7.27 15.56 8.44
CA ILE A 90 6.26 14.65 7.91
C ILE A 90 6.29 14.63 6.39
N GLU A 91 6.32 15.79 5.72
CA GLU A 91 6.39 15.85 4.25
C GLU A 91 7.71 15.26 3.73
N ALA A 92 8.85 15.55 4.37
CA ALA A 92 10.13 14.94 4.00
C ALA A 92 10.18 13.42 4.24
N ALA A 93 9.53 12.92 5.30
CA ALA A 93 9.40 11.49 5.54
C ALA A 93 8.47 10.85 4.50
N LYS A 94 7.42 11.55 4.09
CA LYS A 94 6.45 11.10 3.09
C LYS A 94 7.08 11.00 1.70
N THR A 95 7.88 11.98 1.27
CA THR A 95 8.60 11.91 0.00
C THR A 95 9.61 10.78 -0.03
N LYS A 96 10.46 10.66 1.00
CA LYS A 96 11.41 9.53 1.14
C LYS A 96 10.71 8.17 1.18
N ALA A 97 9.54 8.09 1.82
CA ALA A 97 8.75 6.87 1.86
C ALA A 97 8.13 6.53 0.49
N GLN A 98 7.71 7.53 -0.29
CA GLN A 98 7.20 7.34 -1.64
C GLN A 98 8.29 6.85 -2.61
N GLU A 99 9.49 7.42 -2.55
CA GLU A 99 10.64 7.00 -3.37
C GLU A 99 11.03 5.55 -3.07
N LYS A 100 11.27 5.22 -1.78
CA LYS A 100 11.61 3.86 -1.37
C LYS A 100 10.50 2.85 -1.67
N TYR A 101 9.25 3.27 -1.55
CA TYR A 101 8.11 2.43 -1.92
C TYR A 101 8.09 2.17 -3.42
N GLY A 102 8.29 3.19 -4.25
CA GLY A 102 8.39 3.08 -5.70
C GLY A 102 9.48 2.09 -6.11
N GLU A 103 10.70 2.24 -5.58
CA GLU A 103 11.82 1.34 -5.86
C GLU A 103 11.54 -0.11 -5.45
N ALA A 104 11.04 -0.32 -4.22
CA ALA A 104 10.75 -1.65 -3.70
C ALA A 104 9.65 -2.35 -4.50
N VAL A 105 8.58 -1.62 -4.84
CA VAL A 105 7.47 -2.12 -5.67
C VAL A 105 7.94 -2.40 -7.08
N GLN A 106 8.69 -1.49 -7.69
CA GLN A 106 9.22 -1.66 -9.04
C GLN A 106 10.13 -2.89 -9.13
N ARG A 107 10.98 -3.13 -8.12
CA ARG A 107 11.79 -4.33 -8.04
C ARG A 107 10.94 -5.60 -7.89
N SER A 108 9.96 -5.58 -6.97
CA SER A 108 9.11 -6.73 -6.71
C SER A 108 8.25 -7.10 -7.92
N VAL A 109 7.53 -6.14 -8.49
CA VAL A 109 6.67 -6.37 -9.65
C VAL A 109 7.51 -6.60 -10.91
N GLY A 110 8.66 -5.95 -11.05
CA GLY A 110 9.60 -6.20 -12.12
C GLY A 110 10.08 -7.66 -12.14
N ASN A 111 10.44 -8.23 -10.99
CA ASN A 111 10.79 -9.65 -10.88
C ASN A 111 9.61 -10.58 -11.26
N ILE A 112 8.38 -10.21 -10.90
CA ILE A 112 7.18 -10.97 -11.28
C ILE A 112 6.97 -10.92 -12.79
N VAL A 113 7.04 -9.73 -13.40
CA VAL A 113 6.89 -9.57 -14.85
C VAL A 113 7.96 -10.36 -15.60
N ASP A 114 9.23 -10.30 -15.17
CA ASP A 114 10.32 -11.09 -15.76
C ASP A 114 10.04 -12.61 -15.68
N MET A 115 9.59 -13.10 -14.52
CA MET A 115 9.20 -14.50 -14.35
C MET A 115 8.05 -14.89 -15.30
N LEU A 116 7.00 -14.07 -15.41
CA LEU A 116 5.84 -14.35 -16.26
C LEU A 116 6.20 -14.29 -17.75
N THR A 117 7.05 -13.33 -18.16
CA THR A 117 7.58 -13.26 -19.53
C THR A 117 8.34 -14.53 -19.88
N LYS A 118 9.29 -14.96 -19.03
CA LYS A 118 10.03 -16.22 -19.21
C LYS A 118 9.10 -17.43 -19.28
N ALA A 119 8.01 -17.44 -18.52
CA ALA A 119 7.01 -18.50 -18.61
C ALA A 119 6.34 -18.52 -19.99
N THR A 120 5.92 -17.36 -20.53
CA THR A 120 5.33 -17.29 -21.88
C THR A 120 6.31 -17.69 -22.99
N GLU A 121 7.59 -17.31 -22.89
CA GLU A 121 8.64 -17.73 -23.82
C GLU A 121 8.84 -19.25 -23.81
N ARG A 122 8.86 -19.86 -22.62
CA ARG A 122 8.94 -21.32 -22.48
C ARG A 122 7.75 -22.03 -23.11
N LEU A 123 6.53 -21.50 -22.95
CA LEU A 123 5.34 -22.06 -23.60
C LEU A 123 5.43 -21.94 -25.12
N GLY A 124 5.93 -20.81 -25.65
CA GLY A 124 6.20 -20.64 -27.08
C GLY A 124 7.17 -21.69 -27.62
N GLY A 125 8.29 -21.91 -26.93
CA GLY A 125 9.26 -22.95 -27.32
C GLY A 125 8.70 -24.37 -27.26
N ILE A 126 7.72 -24.65 -26.37
CA ILE A 126 6.99 -25.93 -26.37
C ILE A 126 6.07 -26.02 -27.58
N ALA A 127 5.32 -24.96 -27.89
CA ALA A 127 4.43 -24.92 -29.05
C ALA A 127 5.19 -25.18 -30.37
N ASP A 128 6.42 -24.66 -30.50
CA ASP A 128 7.25 -24.87 -31.68
C ASP A 128 7.75 -26.32 -31.79
N LYS A 129 8.11 -26.96 -30.67
CA LYS A 129 8.45 -28.39 -30.65
C LYS A 129 7.25 -29.26 -31.03
N ILE A 130 6.06 -28.93 -30.53
CA ILE A 130 4.80 -29.61 -30.89
C ILE A 130 4.54 -29.45 -32.39
N SER A 131 4.70 -28.23 -32.93
CA SER A 131 4.57 -27.95 -34.37
C SER A 131 5.53 -28.79 -35.21
N ALA A 132 6.81 -28.88 -34.80
CA ALA A 132 7.81 -29.67 -35.50
C ALA A 132 7.43 -31.16 -35.50
N ARG A 133 6.93 -31.68 -34.38
CA ARG A 133 6.49 -33.08 -34.28
C ARG A 133 5.27 -33.39 -35.14
N ILE A 134 4.31 -32.45 -35.22
CA ILE A 134 3.15 -32.57 -36.13
C ILE A 134 3.63 -32.67 -37.58
N ILE A 135 4.54 -31.79 -38.00
CA ILE A 135 5.10 -31.80 -39.37
C ILE A 135 5.82 -33.11 -39.67
N GLU A 136 6.62 -33.61 -38.73
CA GLU A 136 7.32 -34.88 -38.86
C GLU A 136 6.34 -36.05 -39.08
N LEU A 137 5.28 -36.15 -38.28
CA LEU A 137 4.27 -37.21 -38.40
C LEU A 137 3.43 -37.09 -39.68
N GLN A 138 3.09 -35.88 -40.10
CA GLN A 138 2.44 -35.64 -41.39
C GLN A 138 3.33 -36.08 -42.57
N GLY A 139 4.65 -35.86 -42.46
CA GLY A 139 5.62 -36.35 -43.44
C GLY A 139 5.69 -37.89 -43.54
N MET A 140 5.28 -38.59 -42.48
CA MET A 140 5.13 -40.06 -42.45
C MET A 140 3.75 -40.53 -42.93
N GLY A 141 2.88 -39.62 -43.37
CA GLY A 141 1.51 -39.95 -43.82
C GLY A 141 0.48 -40.09 -42.70
N VAL A 142 0.83 -39.74 -41.45
CA VAL A 142 -0.12 -39.73 -40.33
C VAL A 142 -0.96 -38.45 -40.40
N SER A 143 -2.29 -38.57 -40.37
CA SER A 143 -3.17 -37.40 -40.23
C SER A 143 -3.04 -36.80 -38.83
N MET A 144 -2.80 -35.49 -38.77
CA MET A 144 -2.58 -34.73 -37.52
C MET A 144 -3.52 -33.51 -37.43
N ASP A 145 -4.68 -33.58 -38.10
CA ASP A 145 -5.56 -32.42 -38.29
C ASP A 145 -6.13 -31.89 -36.96
N ALA A 146 -6.50 -32.79 -36.04
CA ALA A 146 -7.05 -32.37 -34.75
C ALA A 146 -5.95 -31.76 -33.86
N SER A 147 -4.75 -32.37 -33.84
CA SER A 147 -3.60 -31.80 -33.13
C SER A 147 -3.19 -30.43 -33.67
N ALA A 148 -3.22 -30.24 -34.99
CA ALA A 148 -2.91 -28.96 -35.61
C ALA A 148 -3.92 -27.87 -35.20
N ALA A 149 -5.22 -28.18 -35.18
CA ALA A 149 -6.25 -27.25 -34.74
C ALA A 149 -6.12 -26.88 -33.25
N LEU A 150 -5.80 -27.86 -32.39
CA LEU A 150 -5.54 -27.62 -30.96
C LEU A 150 -4.30 -26.76 -30.74
N LEU A 151 -3.23 -26.93 -31.54
CA LEU A 151 -2.03 -26.10 -31.47
C LEU A 151 -2.32 -24.64 -31.84
N VAL A 152 -3.20 -24.37 -32.82
CA VAL A 152 -3.64 -23.01 -33.15
C VAL A 152 -4.32 -22.35 -31.94
N THR A 153 -5.20 -23.08 -31.26
CA THR A 153 -5.86 -22.60 -30.03
C THR A 153 -4.83 -22.31 -28.94
N ALA A 154 -3.89 -23.24 -28.70
CA ALA A 154 -2.84 -23.04 -27.71
C ALA A 154 -1.95 -21.83 -28.01
N ARG A 155 -1.64 -21.56 -29.29
CA ARG A 155 -0.89 -20.35 -29.70
C ARG A 155 -1.68 -19.07 -29.45
N ALA A 156 -2.99 -19.08 -29.67
CA ALA A 156 -3.85 -17.94 -29.33
C ALA A 156 -3.83 -17.68 -27.82
N ASP A 157 -3.92 -18.72 -26.99
CA ASP A 157 -3.86 -18.57 -25.53
C ASP A 157 -2.49 -18.07 -25.03
N ILE A 158 -1.39 -18.50 -25.66
CA ILE A 158 -0.05 -17.95 -25.37
C ILE A 158 0.00 -16.45 -25.68
N SER A 159 -0.58 -16.03 -26.81
CA SER A 159 -0.64 -14.61 -27.18
C SER A 159 -1.51 -13.80 -26.20
N ALA A 160 -2.63 -14.37 -25.75
CA ALA A 160 -3.44 -13.77 -24.69
C ALA A 160 -2.66 -13.63 -23.38
N ALA A 161 -1.87 -14.65 -23.00
CA ALA A 161 -1.01 -14.59 -21.82
C ALA A 161 0.08 -13.50 -21.95
N GLN A 162 0.74 -13.37 -23.11
CA GLN A 162 1.70 -12.29 -23.37
C GLN A 162 1.06 -10.90 -23.24
N THR A 163 -0.15 -10.76 -23.77
CA THR A 163 -0.94 -9.51 -23.65
C THR A 163 -1.26 -9.19 -22.19
N ALA A 164 -1.66 -10.19 -21.40
CA ALA A 164 -1.92 -10.02 -19.98
C ALA A 164 -0.66 -9.63 -19.19
N VAL A 165 0.51 -10.22 -19.50
CA VAL A 165 1.79 -9.83 -18.89
C VAL A 165 2.17 -8.39 -19.22
N ALA A 166 1.99 -7.96 -20.47
CA ALA A 166 2.23 -6.56 -20.87
C ALA A 166 1.31 -5.58 -20.10
N ALA A 167 0.05 -5.98 -19.87
CA ALA A 167 -0.90 -5.19 -19.09
C ALA A 167 -0.46 -5.00 -17.63
N VAL A 168 0.27 -5.95 -17.03
CA VAL A 168 0.86 -5.78 -15.68
C VAL A 168 1.84 -4.62 -15.66
N GLY A 169 2.75 -4.56 -16.63
CA GLY A 169 3.73 -3.47 -16.75
C GLY A 169 3.08 -2.11 -16.93
N ALA A 170 2.07 -2.03 -17.81
CA ALA A 170 1.29 -0.80 -18.01
C ALA A 170 0.55 -0.37 -16.74
N THR A 171 -0.09 -1.32 -16.02
CA THR A 171 -0.82 -1.03 -14.78
C THR A 171 0.12 -0.59 -13.67
N LEU A 172 1.32 -1.19 -13.58
CA LEU A 172 2.36 -0.77 -12.64
C LEU A 172 2.80 0.67 -12.91
N SER A 173 3.12 0.99 -14.17
CA SER A 173 3.55 2.33 -14.56
C SER A 173 2.49 3.37 -14.21
N ALA A 174 1.22 3.11 -14.55
CA ALA A 174 0.10 3.97 -14.21
C ALA A 174 -0.07 4.14 -12.69
N ALA A 175 0.10 3.06 -11.92
CA ALA A 175 -0.05 3.09 -10.47
C ALA A 175 1.08 3.86 -9.78
N LEU A 176 2.31 3.79 -10.30
CA LEU A 176 3.45 4.57 -9.79
C LEU A 176 3.32 6.07 -10.11
N SER A 177 2.68 6.42 -11.23
CA SER A 177 2.40 7.82 -11.59
C SER A 177 1.17 8.41 -10.89
N SER A 178 0.42 7.62 -10.11
CA SER A 178 -0.77 8.07 -9.40
C SER A 178 -0.43 8.90 -8.15
N SER A 179 -1.32 9.83 -7.77
CA SER A 179 -1.23 10.58 -6.51
C SER A 179 -1.42 9.69 -5.26
N ALA A 180 -1.98 8.49 -5.43
CA ALA A 180 -2.16 7.50 -4.35
C ALA A 180 -1.66 6.09 -4.76
N PRO A 181 -0.33 5.88 -4.89
CA PRO A 181 0.23 4.64 -5.42
C PRO A 181 -0.20 3.38 -4.66
N LYS A 182 -0.33 3.48 -3.33
CA LYS A 182 -0.76 2.36 -2.47
C LYS A 182 -2.16 1.85 -2.80
N GLY A 183 -3.10 2.75 -3.13
CA GLY A 183 -4.46 2.37 -3.49
C GLY A 183 -4.52 1.69 -4.85
N GLU A 184 -3.69 2.15 -5.78
CA GLU A 184 -3.61 1.63 -7.14
C GLU A 184 -2.91 0.26 -7.23
N MET A 185 -2.10 -0.12 -6.23
CA MET A 185 -1.46 -1.45 -6.19
C MET A 185 -2.44 -2.62 -6.18
N LEU A 186 -3.68 -2.42 -5.74
CA LEU A 186 -4.71 -3.46 -5.85
C LEU A 186 -4.97 -3.83 -7.31
N LYS A 187 -4.96 -2.85 -8.22
CA LYS A 187 -5.12 -3.09 -9.66
C LYS A 187 -3.94 -3.85 -10.23
N VAL A 188 -2.72 -3.52 -9.80
CA VAL A 188 -1.50 -4.26 -10.20
C VAL A 188 -1.60 -5.72 -9.78
N ARG A 189 -2.03 -6.01 -8.55
CA ARG A 189 -2.21 -7.40 -8.07
C ARG A 189 -3.27 -8.15 -8.88
N THR A 190 -4.38 -7.50 -9.21
CA THR A 190 -5.42 -8.09 -10.06
C THR A 190 -4.88 -8.38 -11.47
N ALA A 191 -4.11 -7.47 -12.05
CA ALA A 191 -3.48 -7.69 -13.35
C ALA A 191 -2.49 -8.87 -13.32
N VAL A 192 -1.68 -8.99 -12.25
CA VAL A 192 -0.76 -10.14 -12.06
C VAL A 192 -1.53 -11.45 -12.03
N LYS A 193 -2.62 -11.54 -11.25
CA LYS A 193 -3.45 -12.75 -11.20
C LYS A 193 -4.05 -13.10 -12.55
N ALA A 194 -4.54 -12.11 -13.29
CA ALA A 194 -5.07 -12.33 -14.64
C ALA A 194 -4.00 -12.89 -15.59
N ALA A 195 -2.75 -12.41 -15.50
CA ALA A 195 -1.65 -12.94 -16.28
C ALA A 195 -1.29 -14.39 -15.87
N GLU A 196 -1.25 -14.70 -14.57
CA GLU A 196 -1.04 -16.07 -14.07
C GLU A 196 -2.12 -17.04 -14.56
N ASP A 197 -3.38 -16.61 -14.51
CA ASP A 197 -4.52 -17.41 -14.98
C ASP A 197 -4.45 -17.66 -16.49
N ALA A 198 -4.11 -16.63 -17.28
CA ALA A 198 -3.93 -16.78 -18.73
C ALA A 198 -2.79 -17.75 -19.08
N ILE A 199 -1.66 -17.70 -18.36
CA ILE A 199 -0.56 -18.66 -18.52
C ILE A 199 -1.02 -20.08 -18.19
N ARG A 200 -1.86 -20.26 -17.16
CA ARG A 200 -2.42 -21.57 -16.79
C ARG A 200 -3.29 -22.14 -17.89
N VAL A 201 -4.16 -21.31 -18.49
CA VAL A 201 -5.00 -21.70 -19.64
C VAL A 201 -4.12 -22.11 -20.82
N ALA A 202 -3.13 -21.29 -21.19
CA ALA A 202 -2.20 -21.62 -22.28
C ALA A 202 -1.47 -22.96 -22.06
N LYS A 203 -1.04 -23.24 -20.82
CA LYS A 203 -0.42 -24.52 -20.46
C LYS A 203 -1.39 -25.69 -20.62
N GLN A 204 -2.65 -25.53 -20.23
CA GLN A 204 -3.67 -26.57 -20.38
C GLN A 204 -3.95 -26.85 -21.87
N SER A 205 -4.08 -25.81 -22.70
CA SER A 205 -4.28 -25.95 -24.13
C SER A 205 -3.11 -26.68 -24.82
N LEU A 206 -1.86 -26.39 -24.45
CA LEU A 206 -0.69 -27.14 -24.93
C LEU A 206 -0.71 -28.60 -24.50
N HIS A 207 -1.14 -28.89 -23.27
CA HIS A 207 -1.27 -30.25 -22.79
C HIS A 207 -2.32 -31.04 -23.58
N THR A 208 -3.47 -30.43 -23.87
CA THR A 208 -4.51 -31.04 -24.71
C THR A 208 -4.01 -31.29 -26.13
N ALA A 209 -3.28 -30.35 -26.74
CA ALA A 209 -2.65 -30.55 -28.04
C ALA A 209 -1.66 -31.73 -28.02
N LEU A 210 -0.84 -31.85 -26.97
CA LEU A 210 0.11 -32.94 -26.82
C LEU A 210 -0.58 -34.30 -26.62
N GLN A 211 -1.68 -34.35 -25.86
CA GLN A 211 -2.49 -35.55 -25.72
C GLN A 211 -3.10 -35.99 -27.05
N SER A 212 -3.58 -35.04 -27.85
CA SER A 212 -4.10 -35.32 -29.20
C SER A 212 -3.04 -35.95 -30.10
N ILE A 213 -1.80 -35.44 -30.07
CA ILE A 213 -0.69 -36.02 -30.86
C ILE A 213 -0.45 -37.47 -30.46
N ARG A 214 -0.51 -37.76 -29.16
CA ARG A 214 -0.34 -39.13 -28.66
C ARG A 214 -1.44 -40.05 -29.17
N THR A 215 -2.70 -39.61 -29.15
CA THR A 215 -3.82 -40.43 -29.60
C THR A 215 -3.80 -40.66 -31.11
N GLU A 216 -3.56 -39.61 -31.91
CA GLU A 216 -3.48 -39.72 -33.37
C GLU A 216 -2.28 -40.58 -33.80
N GLY A 217 -1.12 -40.38 -33.18
CA GLY A 217 0.08 -41.16 -33.46
C GLY A 217 0.01 -42.63 -33.02
N GLN A 218 -0.82 -42.98 -32.03
CA GLN A 218 -1.05 -44.39 -31.65
C GLN A 218 -2.04 -45.10 -32.58
N ALA A 219 -3.02 -44.36 -33.11
CA ALA A 219 -4.01 -44.89 -34.04
C ALA A 219 -3.36 -45.33 -35.36
N SER A 220 -2.37 -44.58 -35.86
CA SER A 220 -1.66 -44.95 -37.10
C SER A 220 -0.83 -46.23 -36.95
N VAL A 221 -0.10 -46.39 -35.85
CA VAL A 221 0.71 -47.60 -35.59
C VAL A 221 -0.17 -48.85 -35.48
N SER A 222 -1.37 -48.70 -34.90
CA SER A 222 -2.30 -49.81 -34.75
C SER A 222 -2.98 -50.20 -36.07
N ALA A 223 -3.19 -49.23 -36.97
CA ALA A 223 -3.73 -49.48 -38.31
C ALA A 223 -2.74 -50.28 -39.19
N GLU A 224 -1.45 -49.94 -39.15
CA GLU A 224 -0.41 -50.64 -39.90
C GLU A 224 -0.17 -52.08 -39.42
N ALA A 225 -0.35 -52.33 -38.11
CA ALA A 225 -0.21 -53.67 -37.52
C ALA A 225 -1.35 -54.63 -37.89
N SER A 226 -2.53 -54.12 -38.29
CA SER A 226 -3.67 -54.96 -38.69
C SER A 226 -3.68 -55.31 -40.19
N THR A 227 -2.82 -54.67 -40.98
CA THR A 227 -2.75 -54.88 -42.45
C THR A 227 -1.65 -55.85 -42.90
N ASN A 228 -0.81 -56.33 -41.97
CA ASN A 228 0.19 -57.38 -42.21
C ASN A 228 -0.27 -58.70 -41.59
#